data_AF-A0A378XX56-F1
#
_entry.id   AF-A0A378XX56-F1
#
_cell.length_a   1.000
_cell.length_b   1.000
_cell.length_c   1.000
_cell.angle_alpha   90.00
_cell.angle_beta   90.00
_cell.angle_gamma   90.00
#
_symmetry.space_group_name_H-M   'P 1'
#
loop_
_entity.id
_entity.type
_entity.pdbx_description
1 polymer ?
#
loop_
_entity_poly.entity_id
_entity_poly.type
_entity_poly.pdbx_seq_one_letter_code
_entity_poly.pdbx_strand_id
1 'polypeptide(L)'
;MGLRIKNMQDINIVDLGAATSLNYHKSLNIARRLYAKADADDKKVISGMISDCEYVEEWLNTGRRPGNKRGAERMAAYQRERPVDPLRMQAYVQRNHAGSPANLSEWQLFQIEDALSTLSPRERECYTMAHGQCFSRSQIAEFLDITRDSVTEYVERAQKKVAQAVSESLFLSPNCHL
;
A
#
# COMPACT_ATOMS: atom_id res chain seq x y z
N MET A 1 -21.79 -23.51 -30.62
CA MET A 1 -22.10 -22.53 -31.68
C MET A 1 -21.00 -21.48 -31.64
N GLY A 2 -19.92 -21.72 -32.39
CA GLY A 2 -18.67 -20.95 -32.28
C GLY A 2 -18.80 -19.57 -32.93
N LEU A 3 -18.44 -18.52 -32.19
CA LEU A 3 -18.26 -17.18 -32.72
C LEU A 3 -17.09 -17.20 -33.71
N ARG A 4 -17.45 -17.32 -34.99
CA ARG A 4 -16.54 -17.30 -36.13
C ARG A 4 -16.03 -15.87 -36.27
N ILE A 5 -14.84 -15.60 -35.72
CA ILE A 5 -14.09 -14.36 -35.92
C ILE A 5 -13.94 -14.18 -37.44
N LYS A 6 -14.70 -13.23 -38.01
CA LYS A 6 -14.55 -12.83 -39.41
C LYS A 6 -13.30 -11.95 -39.49
N ASN A 7 -12.31 -12.44 -40.22
CA ASN A 7 -11.24 -11.69 -40.87
C ASN A 7 -10.40 -10.74 -39.98
N MET A 8 -9.31 -11.28 -39.45
CA MET A 8 -8.20 -10.55 -38.82
C MET A 8 -7.20 -10.03 -39.88
N GLN A 9 -7.67 -9.48 -41.00
CA GLN A 9 -6.82 -9.18 -42.16
C GLN A 9 -6.73 -7.73 -42.64
N ASP A 10 -7.35 -6.75 -41.99
CA ASP A 10 -7.10 -5.33 -42.31
C ASP A 10 -7.07 -4.43 -41.05
N ILE A 11 -6.36 -4.85 -40.00
CA ILE A 11 -6.03 -3.91 -38.91
C ILE A 11 -4.79 -3.15 -39.34
N ASN A 12 -4.98 -2.00 -40.00
CA ASN A 12 -3.91 -1.04 -40.20
C ASN A 12 -3.52 -0.44 -38.84
N ILE A 13 -2.55 -1.08 -38.18
CA ILE A 13 -1.97 -0.59 -36.93
C ILE A 13 -1.11 0.63 -37.28
N VAL A 14 -1.62 1.82 -36.96
CA VAL A 14 -0.87 3.06 -37.11
C VAL A 14 -0.10 3.30 -35.81
N ASP A 15 1.21 3.06 -35.83
CA ASP A 15 2.09 3.46 -34.74
C ASP A 15 2.30 4.98 -34.79
N LEU A 16 1.85 5.66 -33.73
CA LEU A 16 2.01 7.11 -33.57
C LEU A 16 3.32 7.46 -32.84
N GLY A 17 4.06 6.47 -32.34
CA GLY A 17 5.29 6.64 -31.58
C GLY A 17 5.05 6.89 -30.10
N ALA A 18 5.95 7.64 -29.45
CA ALA A 18 5.92 7.85 -28.00
C ALA A 18 4.63 8.52 -27.50
N ALA A 19 4.27 8.26 -26.25
CA ALA A 19 3.10 8.82 -25.57
C ALA A 19 3.28 10.33 -25.28
N THR A 20 3.10 11.16 -26.31
CA THR A 20 3.19 12.62 -26.26
C THR A 20 1.82 13.25 -26.46
N SER A 21 1.61 14.47 -25.94
CA SER A 21 0.34 15.21 -26.11
C SER A 21 -0.09 15.30 -27.59
N LEU A 22 0.86 15.60 -28.49
CA LEU A 22 0.61 15.68 -29.93
C LEU A 22 0.13 14.34 -30.53
N ASN A 23 0.66 13.22 -30.04
CA ASN A 23 0.26 11.90 -30.52
C ASN A 23 -1.13 11.51 -30.00
N TYR A 24 -1.48 11.83 -28.76
CA TYR A 24 -2.85 11.68 -28.26
C TYR A 24 -3.85 12.56 -29.03
N HIS A 25 -3.47 13.79 -29.39
CA HIS A 25 -4.28 14.66 -30.25
C HIS A 25 -4.54 14.02 -31.63
N LYS A 26 -3.53 13.39 -32.22
CA LYS A 26 -3.68 12.63 -33.48
C LYS A 26 -4.59 11.42 -33.31
N SER A 27 -4.42 10.63 -32.25
CA SER A 27 -5.31 9.50 -31.90
C SER A 27 -6.76 9.95 -31.75
N LEU A 28 -7.00 11.06 -31.05
CA LEU A 28 -8.31 11.65 -30.84
C LEU A 28 -8.98 12.02 -32.18
N ASN A 29 -8.24 12.64 -33.09
CA ASN A 29 -8.75 12.98 -34.42
C ASN A 29 -9.09 11.73 -35.26
N ILE A 30 -8.31 10.66 -35.14
CA ILE A 30 -8.61 9.37 -35.79
C ILE A 30 -9.88 8.77 -35.18
N ALA A 31 -9.98 8.71 -33.86
CA ALA A 31 -11.15 8.18 -33.15
C ALA A 31 -12.43 8.95 -33.48
N ARG A 32 -12.37 10.29 -33.56
CA ARG A 32 -13.50 11.13 -33.99
C ARG A 32 -13.95 10.84 -35.42
N ARG A 33 -13.00 10.61 -36.35
CA ARG A 33 -13.32 10.21 -37.74
C ARG A 33 -13.97 8.83 -37.81
N LEU A 34 -13.52 7.89 -36.98
CA LEU A 34 -14.12 6.56 -36.86
C LEU A 34 -15.52 6.64 -36.27
N TYR A 35 -15.72 7.43 -35.21
CA TYR A 35 -17.03 7.64 -34.59
C TYR A 35 -18.09 8.13 -35.57
N ALA A 36 -17.72 9.02 -36.50
CA ALA A 36 -18.62 9.54 -37.53
C ALA A 36 -19.08 8.47 -38.54
N LYS A 37 -18.29 7.40 -38.73
CA LYS A 37 -18.55 6.32 -39.70
C LYS A 37 -19.04 5.01 -39.06
N ALA A 38 -19.04 4.94 -37.73
CA ALA A 38 -19.36 3.73 -36.96
C ALA A 38 -20.86 3.48 -36.81
N ASP A 39 -21.23 2.23 -36.54
CA ASP A 39 -22.59 1.82 -36.17
C ASP A 39 -22.87 2.11 -34.68
N ALA A 40 -24.13 2.00 -34.24
CA ALA A 40 -24.57 2.37 -32.90
C ALA A 40 -23.80 1.66 -31.76
N ASP A 41 -23.49 0.38 -31.92
CA ASP A 41 -22.74 -0.41 -30.92
C ASP A 41 -21.27 0.03 -30.84
N ASP A 42 -20.64 0.23 -32.00
CA ASP A 42 -19.24 0.68 -32.11
C ASP A 42 -19.07 2.12 -31.62
N LYS A 43 -20.08 2.98 -31.82
CA LYS A 43 -20.07 4.36 -31.30
C LYS A 43 -19.90 4.40 -29.80
N LYS A 44 -20.52 3.48 -29.05
CA LYS A 44 -20.37 3.45 -27.58
C LYS A 44 -18.92 3.19 -27.18
N VAL A 45 -18.27 2.21 -27.82
CA VAL A 45 -16.86 1.88 -27.57
C VAL A 45 -15.95 3.04 -27.97
N ILE A 46 -16.14 3.59 -29.17
CA ILE A 46 -15.31 4.69 -29.68
C ILE A 46 -15.50 5.97 -28.84
N SER A 47 -16.70 6.21 -28.31
CA SER A 47 -16.93 7.35 -27.42
C SER A 47 -16.10 7.27 -26.14
N GLY A 48 -15.93 6.07 -25.56
CA GLY A 48 -15.00 5.86 -24.45
C GLY A 48 -13.55 6.15 -24.82
N MET A 49 -13.11 5.66 -26.00
CA MET A 49 -11.75 5.92 -26.50
C MET A 49 -11.47 7.42 -26.71
N ILE A 50 -12.48 8.17 -27.17
CA ILE A 50 -12.43 9.63 -27.31
C ILE A 50 -12.25 10.29 -25.94
N SER A 51 -13.10 9.93 -24.96
CA SER A 51 -13.01 10.49 -23.60
C SER A 51 -11.66 10.20 -22.94
N ASP A 52 -11.11 9.00 -23.13
CA ASP A 52 -9.79 8.63 -22.60
C ASP A 52 -8.68 9.45 -23.25
N CYS A 53 -8.72 9.64 -24.57
CA CYS A 53 -7.73 10.46 -25.27
C CYS A 53 -7.81 11.94 -24.86
N GLU A 54 -9.02 12.49 -24.72
CA GLU A 54 -9.24 13.87 -24.23
C GLU A 54 -8.70 14.04 -22.81
N TYR A 55 -8.95 13.06 -21.94
CA TYR A 55 -8.43 13.05 -20.58
C TYR A 55 -6.91 13.09 -20.55
N VAL A 56 -6.25 12.20 -21.31
CA VAL A 56 -4.79 12.15 -21.33
C VAL A 56 -4.18 13.40 -21.98
N GLU A 57 -4.77 13.92 -23.04
CA GLU A 57 -4.32 15.16 -23.69
C GLU A 57 -4.41 16.37 -22.73
N GLU A 58 -5.52 16.54 -22.01
CA GLU A 58 -5.66 17.61 -21.01
C GLU A 58 -4.63 17.44 -19.88
N TRP A 59 -4.41 16.20 -19.41
CA TRP A 59 -3.43 15.93 -18.36
C TRP A 59 -2.01 16.29 -18.81
N LEU A 60 -1.59 15.84 -19.99
CA LEU A 60 -0.25 16.08 -20.51
C LEU A 60 0.00 17.57 -20.81
N ASN A 61 -1.03 18.31 -21.25
CA ASN A 61 -0.91 19.74 -21.53
C ASN A 61 -0.89 20.61 -20.27
N THR A 62 -1.73 20.27 -19.28
CA THR A 62 -1.87 21.10 -18.07
C THR A 62 -0.96 20.65 -16.93
N GLY A 63 -0.46 19.41 -16.96
CA GLY A 63 0.24 18.77 -15.85
C GLY A 63 -0.66 18.55 -14.62
N ARG A 64 -1.96 18.76 -14.75
CA ARG A 64 -2.96 18.69 -13.68
C ARG A 64 -3.99 17.64 -14.04
N ARG A 65 -4.58 16.99 -13.02
CA ARG A 65 -5.66 16.04 -13.23
C ARG A 65 -6.86 16.74 -13.92
N PRO A 66 -7.30 16.29 -15.10
CA PRO A 66 -8.45 16.82 -15.82
C PRO A 66 -9.71 16.82 -14.95
N GLY A 67 -10.55 17.84 -15.13
CA GLY A 67 -11.79 18.01 -14.36
C GLY A 67 -11.62 18.56 -12.94
N ASN A 68 -10.39 18.70 -12.43
CA ASN A 68 -10.14 19.29 -11.12
C ASN A 68 -9.87 20.80 -11.22
N LYS A 69 -10.84 21.65 -10.87
CA LYS A 69 -10.72 23.12 -10.93
C LYS A 69 -9.70 23.70 -9.93
N ARG A 70 -9.32 22.95 -8.89
CA ARG A 70 -8.40 23.41 -7.83
C ARG A 70 -7.23 22.46 -7.70
N GLY A 71 -6.00 22.96 -7.84
CA GLY A 71 -4.81 22.13 -7.68
C GLY A 71 -4.52 21.75 -6.23
N ALA A 72 -3.57 20.84 -6.03
CA ALA A 72 -3.14 20.35 -4.72
C ALA A 72 -2.68 21.48 -3.78
N GLU A 73 -2.16 22.56 -4.36
CA GLU A 73 -1.76 23.78 -3.66
C GLU A 73 -2.92 24.49 -2.95
N ARG A 74 -4.19 24.19 -3.27
CA ARG A 74 -5.39 24.73 -2.61
C ARG A 74 -6.20 23.67 -1.84
N MET A 75 -5.58 22.56 -1.45
CA MET A 75 -6.21 21.59 -0.54
C MET A 75 -6.56 22.27 0.79
N ALA A 76 -7.73 21.93 1.35
CA ALA A 76 -8.12 22.44 2.67
C ALA A 76 -7.21 21.87 3.77
N ALA A 77 -7.10 22.54 4.92
CA ALA A 77 -6.22 22.11 6.02
C ALA A 77 -6.45 20.64 6.43
N TYR A 78 -7.71 20.20 6.55
CA TYR A 78 -8.07 18.80 6.86
C TYR A 78 -7.65 17.78 5.78
N GLN A 79 -7.40 18.21 4.54
CA GLN A 79 -6.89 17.36 3.47
C GLN A 79 -5.35 17.32 3.48
N ARG A 80 -4.71 18.38 3.98
CA ARG A 80 -3.25 18.47 4.13
C ARG A 80 -2.75 17.77 5.39
N GLU A 81 -3.52 17.83 6.46
CA GLU A 81 -3.12 17.37 7.78
C GLU A 81 -3.77 16.02 8.10
N ARG A 82 -2.96 15.08 8.59
CA ARG A 82 -3.43 13.84 9.20
C ARG A 82 -3.23 13.96 10.70
N PRO A 83 -4.27 13.81 11.53
CA PRO A 83 -4.08 13.79 12.97
C PRO A 83 -3.23 12.56 13.32
N VAL A 84 -2.05 12.79 13.87
CA VAL A 84 -1.13 11.76 14.34
C VAL A 84 -0.86 12.04 15.82
N ASP A 85 -0.81 11.00 16.63
CA ASP A 85 -0.39 11.10 18.02
C ASP A 85 1.03 11.71 18.11
N PRO A 86 1.21 12.86 18.78
CA PRO A 86 2.51 13.51 18.92
C PRO A 86 3.60 12.59 19.49
N LEU A 87 3.27 11.68 20.39
CA LEU A 87 4.22 10.72 20.97
C LEU A 87 4.72 9.74 19.90
N ARG A 88 3.83 9.28 19.02
CA ARG A 88 4.22 8.44 17.88
C ARG A 88 5.07 9.21 16.87
N MET A 89 4.78 10.48 16.63
CA MET A 89 5.57 11.31 15.72
C MET A 89 6.99 11.54 16.26
N GLN A 90 7.15 11.79 17.56
CA GLN A 90 8.45 11.94 18.22
C GLN A 90 9.32 10.68 18.06
N ALA A 91 8.71 9.49 18.17
CA ALA A 91 9.39 8.21 17.97
C ALA A 91 10.05 8.05 16.60
N TYR A 92 9.47 8.63 15.54
CA TYR A 92 10.03 8.55 14.20
C TYR A 92 11.21 9.50 13.98
N VAL A 93 11.25 10.64 14.69
CA VAL A 93 12.30 11.65 14.56
C VAL A 93 13.52 11.30 15.41
N GLN A 94 13.29 10.75 16.60
CA GLN A 94 14.34 10.38 17.55
C GLN A 94 14.27 8.88 17.83
N ARG A 95 15.16 8.10 17.20
CA ARG A 95 15.24 6.63 17.38
C ARG A 95 15.34 6.19 18.84
N ASN A 96 15.94 7.02 19.69
CA ASN A 96 16.16 6.70 21.10
C ASN A 96 14.96 7.01 21.99
N HIS A 97 13.94 7.72 21.49
CA HIS A 97 12.81 8.21 22.28
C HIS A 97 11.52 7.83 21.57
N ALA A 98 11.23 6.53 21.54
CA ALA A 98 10.00 5.98 21.01
C ALA A 98 8.79 6.27 21.92
N GLY A 99 8.61 7.53 22.36
CA GLY A 99 7.57 7.95 23.31
C GLY A 99 7.66 7.28 24.69
N SER A 100 8.73 6.53 24.98
CA SER A 100 8.97 5.83 26.23
C SER A 100 10.26 6.34 26.88
N PRO A 101 10.29 6.57 28.21
CA PRO A 101 11.51 6.91 28.95
C PRO A 101 12.52 5.75 29.03
N ALA A 102 12.20 4.58 28.46
CA ALA A 102 13.08 3.42 28.47
C ALA A 102 14.23 3.59 27.47
N ASN A 103 15.33 4.17 27.94
CA ASN A 103 16.63 4.09 27.25
C ASN A 103 17.14 2.66 27.36
N LEU A 104 16.69 1.77 26.46
CA LEU A 104 17.25 0.43 26.35
C LEU A 104 18.71 0.53 25.88
N SER A 105 19.60 -0.22 26.52
CA SER A 105 20.97 -0.36 26.00
C SER A 105 20.97 -1.16 24.70
N GLU A 106 22.02 -1.01 23.88
CA GLU A 106 22.19 -1.83 22.67
C GLU A 106 22.15 -3.33 22.99
N TRP A 107 22.68 -3.73 24.15
CA TRP A 107 22.62 -5.11 24.61
C TRP A 107 21.20 -5.57 24.94
N GLN A 108 20.39 -4.74 25.60
CA GLN A 108 18.99 -5.07 25.87
C GLN A 108 18.17 -5.14 24.59
N LEU A 109 18.45 -4.28 23.61
CA LEU A 109 17.84 -4.36 22.28
C LEU A 109 18.21 -5.68 21.60
N PHE A 110 19.48 -6.07 21.64
CA PHE A 110 19.95 -7.35 21.12
C PHE A 110 19.23 -8.54 21.80
N GLN A 111 19.09 -8.52 23.12
CA GLN A 111 18.34 -9.56 23.85
C GLN A 111 16.88 -9.67 23.39
N ILE A 112 16.20 -8.54 23.18
CA ILE A 112 14.82 -8.52 22.69
C ILE A 112 14.76 -9.05 21.25
N GLU A 113 15.66 -8.62 20.38
CA GLU A 113 15.71 -9.08 18.99
C GLU A 113 16.01 -10.58 18.89
N ASP A 114 16.97 -11.08 19.66
CA ASP A 114 17.33 -12.49 19.74
C ASP A 114 16.15 -13.34 20.23
N ALA A 115 15.48 -12.92 21.31
CA ALA A 115 14.29 -13.62 21.81
C ALA A 115 13.15 -13.68 20.76
N LEU A 116 12.92 -12.57 20.04
CA LEU A 116 11.88 -12.50 19.00
C LEU A 116 12.25 -13.20 17.70
N SER A 117 13.54 -13.47 17.46
CA SER A 117 14.02 -14.18 16.26
C SER A 117 13.55 -15.64 16.20
N THR A 118 13.24 -16.23 17.36
CA THR A 118 12.74 -17.61 17.50
C THR A 118 11.28 -17.78 17.01
N LEU A 119 10.56 -16.68 16.84
CA LEU A 119 9.14 -16.66 16.48
C LEU A 119 8.96 -16.75 14.96
N SER A 120 7.89 -17.43 14.53
CA SER A 120 7.47 -17.34 13.12
C SER A 120 6.97 -15.93 12.79
N PRO A 121 6.95 -15.52 11.50
CA PRO A 121 6.53 -14.18 11.12
C PRO A 121 5.15 -13.79 11.68
N ARG A 122 4.18 -14.71 11.65
CA ARG A 122 2.83 -14.46 12.18
C ARG A 122 2.76 -14.41 13.70
N GLU A 123 3.48 -15.29 14.40
CA GLU A 123 3.59 -15.24 15.85
C GLU A 123 4.23 -13.93 16.31
N ARG A 124 5.33 -13.53 15.68
CA ARG A 124 6.04 -12.27 15.97
C ARG A 124 5.13 -11.08 15.75
N GLU A 125 4.44 -11.04 14.62
CA GLU A 125 3.54 -9.94 14.27
C GLU A 125 2.38 -9.80 15.29
N CYS A 126 1.71 -10.91 15.62
CA CYS A 126 0.65 -10.91 16.64
C CYS A 126 1.19 -10.51 18.03
N TYR A 127 2.36 -11.01 18.40
CA TYR A 127 2.99 -10.74 19.69
C TYR A 127 3.41 -9.26 19.82
N THR A 128 4.02 -8.68 18.79
CA THR A 128 4.40 -7.27 18.76
C THR A 128 3.18 -6.34 18.80
N MET A 129 2.09 -6.68 18.11
CA MET A 129 0.85 -5.89 18.21
C MET A 129 0.19 -5.97 19.58
N ALA A 130 0.18 -7.15 20.20
CA ALA A 130 -0.43 -7.36 21.51
C ALA A 130 0.37 -6.72 22.65
N HIS A 131 1.69 -6.98 22.71
CA HIS A 131 2.54 -6.57 23.84
C HIS A 131 3.38 -5.32 23.56
N GLY A 132 3.76 -5.06 22.31
CA GLY A 132 4.52 -3.86 21.94
C GLY A 132 3.62 -2.64 21.70
N GLN A 133 2.43 -2.85 21.11
CA GLN A 133 1.50 -1.78 20.75
C GLN A 133 0.23 -1.78 21.61
N CYS A 134 0.07 -2.75 22.51
CA CYS A 134 -1.05 -2.87 23.44
C CYS A 134 -2.44 -2.94 22.77
N PHE A 135 -2.52 -3.50 21.56
CA PHE A 135 -3.81 -3.70 20.91
C PHE A 135 -4.58 -4.88 21.50
N SER A 136 -5.91 -4.76 21.52
CA SER A 136 -6.77 -5.88 21.92
C SER A 136 -6.74 -6.99 20.86
N ARG A 137 -6.93 -8.24 21.27
CA ARG A 137 -6.97 -9.40 20.36
C ARG A 137 -8.01 -9.25 19.25
N SER A 138 -9.13 -8.58 19.53
CA SER A 138 -10.17 -8.29 18.52
C SER A 138 -9.70 -7.28 17.47
N GLN A 139 -8.98 -6.23 17.87
CA GLN A 139 -8.40 -5.27 16.92
C GLN A 139 -7.31 -5.91 16.05
N ILE A 140 -6.48 -6.77 16.66
CA ILE A 140 -5.45 -7.51 15.92
C ILE A 140 -6.07 -8.45 14.88
N ALA A 141 -7.17 -9.12 15.25
CA ALA A 141 -7.94 -9.96 14.35
C ALA A 141 -8.47 -9.17 13.14
N GLU A 142 -8.98 -7.96 13.38
CA GLU A 142 -9.43 -7.04 12.32
C GLU A 142 -8.28 -6.56 11.43
N PHE A 143 -7.11 -6.23 12.02
CA PHE A 143 -5.94 -5.78 11.26
C PHE A 143 -5.33 -6.84 10.35
N LEU A 144 -5.39 -8.11 10.77
CA LEU A 144 -4.80 -9.23 10.05
C LEU A 144 -5.81 -10.03 9.23
N ASP A 145 -7.10 -9.68 9.31
CA ASP A 145 -8.22 -10.41 8.70
C ASP A 145 -8.23 -11.91 9.07
N ILE A 146 -8.09 -12.18 10.38
CA ILE A 146 -8.10 -13.54 10.95
C ILE A 146 -9.06 -13.63 12.13
N THR A 147 -9.36 -14.84 12.58
CA THR A 147 -10.22 -15.02 13.76
C THR A 147 -9.50 -14.63 15.06
N ARG A 148 -10.27 -14.14 16.05
CA ARG A 148 -9.76 -13.82 17.39
C ARG A 148 -9.07 -15.01 18.06
N ASP A 149 -9.57 -16.21 17.81
CA ASP A 149 -9.02 -17.43 18.41
C ASP A 149 -7.67 -17.77 17.79
N SER A 150 -7.51 -17.58 16.47
CA SER A 150 -6.20 -17.69 15.80
C SER A 150 -5.17 -16.71 16.37
N VAL A 151 -5.56 -15.45 16.60
CA VAL A 151 -4.68 -14.46 17.25
C VAL A 151 -4.24 -14.95 18.64
N THR A 152 -5.20 -15.47 19.42
CA THR A 152 -4.94 -15.96 20.78
C THR A 152 -3.93 -17.10 20.76
N GLU A 153 -4.12 -18.07 19.86
CA GLU A 153 -3.21 -19.21 19.68
C GLU A 153 -1.81 -18.77 19.23
N TYR A 154 -1.70 -17.78 18.33
CA TYR A 154 -0.40 -17.24 17.90
C TYR A 154 0.33 -16.52 19.05
N VAL A 155 -0.39 -15.74 19.86
CA VAL A 155 0.19 -15.03 21.01
C VAL A 155 0.64 -16.00 22.10
N GLU A 156 -0.16 -17.03 22.41
CA GLU A 156 0.19 -18.05 23.41
C GLU A 156 1.40 -18.90 22.99
N ARG A 157 1.45 -19.32 21.71
CA ARG A 157 2.62 -20.01 21.16
C ARG A 157 3.87 -19.13 21.22
N ALA A 158 3.74 -17.85 20.86
CA ALA A 158 4.84 -16.90 20.94
C ALA A 158 5.35 -16.75 22.39
N GLN A 159 4.45 -16.59 23.35
CA GLN A 159 4.80 -16.52 24.78
C GLN A 159 5.55 -17.76 25.25
N LYS A 160 5.10 -18.95 24.85
CA LYS A 160 5.77 -20.21 25.21
C LYS A 160 7.19 -20.29 24.64
N LYS A 161 7.38 -19.91 23.37
CA LYS A 161 8.69 -19.90 22.72
C LYS A 161 9.64 -18.90 23.36
N VAL A 162 9.17 -17.69 23.65
CA VAL A 162 9.98 -16.67 24.33
C VAL A 162 10.35 -17.13 25.74
N ALA A 163 9.41 -17.70 26.51
CA ALA A 163 9.71 -18.22 27.83
C ALA A 163 10.75 -19.36 27.80
N GLN A 164 10.66 -20.24 26.81
CA GLN A 164 11.64 -21.29 26.59
C GLN A 164 13.01 -20.71 26.21
N ALA A 165 13.06 -19.76 25.28
CA ALA A 165 14.28 -19.09 24.87
C ALA A 165 14.98 -18.40 26.06
N VAL A 166 14.22 -17.71 26.92
CA VAL A 166 14.78 -17.08 28.14
C VAL A 166 15.35 -18.12 29.11
N SER A 167 14.78 -19.32 29.19
CA SER A 167 15.27 -20.39 30.05
C SER A 167 16.48 -21.14 29.50
N GLU A 168 16.61 -21.26 28.17
CA GLU A 168 17.64 -22.06 27.50
C GLU A 168 18.83 -21.22 27.04
N SER A 169 18.61 -19.96 26.67
CA SER A 169 19.66 -19.08 26.17
C SER A 169 20.41 -18.40 27.32
N LEU A 170 21.73 -18.62 27.34
CA LEU A 170 22.62 -17.95 28.28
C LEU A 170 22.46 -16.43 28.21
N PHE A 171 22.41 -15.87 27.00
CA PHE A 171 22.39 -14.43 26.71
C PHE A 171 21.11 -13.69 27.12
N LEU A 172 20.00 -14.40 27.35
CA LEU A 172 18.70 -13.81 27.70
C LEU A 172 18.44 -13.77 29.20
N SER A 173 19.38 -14.21 30.02
CA SER A 173 19.21 -14.21 31.47
C SER A 173 19.37 -12.79 32.07
N PRO A 174 18.67 -12.45 33.17
CA PRO A 174 18.57 -11.08 33.71
C PRO A 174 19.90 -10.46 34.17
N ASN A 175 20.95 -11.26 34.33
CA ASN A 175 22.27 -10.82 34.81
C ASN A 175 23.39 -11.03 33.78
N CYS A 176 23.05 -11.27 32.51
CA CYS A 176 24.03 -11.32 31.43
C CYS A 176 24.47 -9.93 31.02
N HIS A 177 25.24 -9.27 31.88
CA HIS A 177 26.06 -8.13 31.52
C HIS A 177 27.51 -8.61 31.66
N LEU A 178 28.14 -8.96 30.54
CA LEU A 178 29.60 -9.10 30.47
C LEU A 178 30.23 -7.71 30.45
#